data_AF-A0A671WAS2-F1
#
_entry.id   AF-A0A671WAS2-F1
#
_cell.length_a   1.000
_cell.length_b   1.000
_cell.length_c   1.000
_cell.angle_alpha   90.00
_cell.angle_beta   90.00
_cell.angle_gamma   90.00
#
_symmetry.space_group_name_H-M   'P 1'
#
loop_
_entity.id
_entity.type
_entity.pdbx_description
1 polymer ?
#
loop_
_entity_poly.entity_id
_entity_poly.type
_entity_poly.pdbx_seq_one_letter_code
_entity_poly.pdbx_strand_id
1 'polypeptide(L)'
;MANIANTKDVVIGNNKGKVGAGNTVGIQGGVGKDASLGNVNEVVVGGINDGKIGAENEYGIKGGLKDGDSIGNVSQVAVGQNSGEIGSGNKITIG
;
A
#
# COMPACT_ATOMS: atom_id res chain seq x y z
N MET A 1 8.22 -15.71 -5.73
CA MET A 1 8.05 -14.34 -5.20
C MET A 1 6.57 -14.13 -4.95
N ALA A 2 6.16 -13.81 -3.72
CA ALA A 2 4.75 -13.58 -3.41
C ALA A 2 4.43 -12.09 -3.54
N ASN A 3 3.40 -11.75 -4.32
CA ASN A 3 2.89 -10.38 -4.50
C ASN A 3 1.46 -10.34 -3.99
N ILE A 4 1.24 -9.72 -2.83
CA ILE A 4 -0.03 -9.80 -2.10
C ILE A 4 -0.55 -8.38 -1.87
N ALA A 5 -1.80 -8.12 -2.25
CA ALA A 5 -2.47 -6.84 -2.01
C ALA A 5 -1.72 -5.59 -2.52
N ASN A 6 -0.80 -5.75 -3.49
CA ASN A 6 -0.10 -4.63 -4.09
C ASN A 6 -1.01 -3.90 -5.08
N THR A 7 -0.89 -2.58 -5.14
CA THR A 7 -1.56 -1.72 -6.13
C THR A 7 -0.48 -1.07 -6.99
N LYS A 8 -0.64 -1.10 -8.31
CA LYS A 8 0.31 -0.50 -9.25
C LYS A 8 -0.36 0.05 -10.49
N ASP A 9 0.31 0.98 -11.16
CA ASP A 9 -0.03 1.48 -12.49
C ASP A 9 -1.45 2.09 -12.57
N VAL A 10 -1.79 2.95 -11.60
CA VAL A 10 -3.13 3.56 -11.50
C VAL A 10 -3.10 4.98 -12.04
N VAL A 11 -3.94 5.30 -13.02
CA VAL A 11 -4.12 6.66 -13.55
C VAL A 11 -5.59 7.04 -13.47
N ILE A 12 -5.88 8.09 -12.71
CA ILE A 12 -7.25 8.57 -12.48
C ILE A 12 -7.32 10.11 -12.52
N GLY A 13 -8.51 10.65 -12.76
CA GLY A 13 -8.77 12.09 -12.77
C GLY A 13 -8.75 12.67 -11.35
N ASN A 14 -9.89 12.64 -10.66
CA ASN A 14 -10.00 13.00 -9.25
C ASN A 14 -10.16 11.75 -8.40
N ASN A 15 -9.58 11.72 -7.20
CA ASN A 15 -9.79 10.65 -6.23
C ASN A 15 -10.57 11.17 -5.02
N LYS A 16 -11.74 10.58 -4.75
CA LYS A 16 -12.50 10.75 -3.50
C LYS A 16 -12.67 9.44 -2.73
N GLY A 17 -12.15 8.34 -3.28
CA GLY A 17 -12.33 6.99 -2.76
C GLY A 17 -11.05 6.45 -2.14
N LYS A 18 -10.79 5.15 -2.36
CA LYS A 18 -9.62 4.44 -1.85
C LYS A 18 -8.85 3.80 -3.01
N VAL A 19 -7.56 4.07 -3.09
CA VAL A 19 -6.62 3.45 -4.04
C VAL A 19 -5.56 2.70 -3.24
N GLY A 20 -5.58 1.37 -3.26
CA GLY A 20 -4.65 0.56 -2.47
C GLY A 20 -4.68 0.87 -0.95
N ALA A 21 -5.82 1.34 -0.44
CA ALA A 21 -5.97 1.87 0.91
C ALA A 21 -7.06 1.11 1.69
N GLY A 22 -6.92 1.03 3.01
CA GLY A 22 -7.87 0.37 3.91
C GLY A 22 -7.87 -1.16 3.81
N ASN A 23 -6.77 -1.77 3.37
CA ASN A 23 -6.62 -3.22 3.30
C ASN A 23 -6.25 -3.79 4.67
N THR A 24 -6.80 -4.95 5.03
CA THR A 24 -6.37 -5.73 6.20
C THR A 24 -5.90 -7.10 5.73
N VAL A 25 -4.63 -7.43 5.95
CA VAL A 25 -4.05 -8.72 5.52
C VAL A 25 -3.32 -9.39 6.67
N GLY A 26 -3.66 -10.66 6.91
CA GLY A 26 -2.98 -11.53 7.86
C GLY A 26 -2.18 -12.62 7.15
N ILE A 27 -0.90 -12.78 7.51
CA ILE A 27 -0.01 -13.83 7.00
C ILE A 27 0.41 -14.74 8.14
N GLN A 28 0.33 -16.04 7.91
CA GLN A 28 0.79 -17.09 8.82
C GLN A 28 2.01 -17.81 8.21
N GLY A 29 3.01 -18.15 9.03
CA GLY A 29 4.22 -18.86 8.58
C GLY A 29 5.29 -17.98 7.94
N GLY A 30 5.16 -16.66 8.05
CA GLY A 30 6.06 -15.65 7.52
C GLY A 30 5.74 -15.29 6.07
N VAL A 31 6.39 -14.23 5.60
CA VAL A 31 6.41 -13.90 4.17
C VAL A 31 7.51 -14.71 3.46
N GLY A 32 7.29 -15.05 2.19
CA GLY A 32 8.30 -15.73 1.37
C GLY A 32 9.50 -14.81 1.10
N LYS A 33 10.67 -15.34 0.75
CA LYS A 33 11.83 -14.48 0.42
C LYS A 33 11.48 -13.55 -0.75
N ASP A 34 11.91 -12.29 -0.63
CA ASP A 34 11.67 -11.22 -1.60
C ASP A 34 10.15 -10.98 -1.84
N ALA A 35 9.32 -11.13 -0.81
CA ALA A 35 7.89 -10.92 -0.93
C ALA A 35 7.53 -9.43 -0.93
N SER A 36 6.49 -9.08 -1.68
CA SER A 36 5.89 -7.75 -1.68
C SER A 36 4.46 -7.81 -1.17
N LEU A 37 4.18 -7.14 -0.06
CA LEU A 37 2.86 -7.09 0.57
C LEU A 37 2.36 -5.66 0.67
N GLY A 38 1.21 -5.37 0.07
CA GLY A 38 0.51 -4.11 0.30
C GLY A 38 1.19 -2.87 -0.24
N ASN A 39 2.15 -3.03 -1.15
CA ASN A 39 2.86 -1.89 -1.74
C ASN A 39 1.98 -1.18 -2.75
N VAL A 40 1.99 0.14 -2.72
CA VAL A 40 1.34 1.01 -3.70
C VAL A 40 2.44 1.72 -4.50
N ASN A 41 2.44 1.51 -5.81
CA ASN A 41 3.43 2.10 -6.72
C ASN A 41 2.74 2.77 -7.91
N GLU A 42 3.37 3.80 -8.48
CA GLU A 42 2.96 4.40 -9.77
C GLU A 42 1.47 4.77 -9.83
N VAL A 43 1.05 5.62 -8.89
CA VAL A 43 -0.31 6.18 -8.85
C VAL A 43 -0.28 7.63 -9.31
N VAL A 44 -1.04 7.94 -10.36
CA VAL A 44 -1.18 9.28 -10.93
C VAL A 44 -2.63 9.74 -10.77
N VAL A 45 -2.82 10.84 -10.03
CA VAL A 45 -4.09 11.56 -9.90
C VAL A 45 -3.95 12.90 -10.60
N GLY A 46 -4.56 13.02 -11.78
CA GLY A 46 -4.43 14.22 -12.63
C GLY A 46 -5.07 15.48 -12.05
N GLY A 47 -6.01 15.32 -11.11
CA GLY A 47 -6.71 16.40 -10.43
C GLY A 47 -6.49 16.38 -8.91
N ILE A 48 -7.58 16.37 -8.15
CA ILE A 48 -7.57 16.44 -6.68
C ILE A 48 -7.65 15.05 -6.08
N ASN A 49 -6.81 14.77 -5.09
CA ASN A 49 -6.97 13.67 -4.14
C ASN A 49 -7.58 14.18 -2.83
N ASP A 50 -8.89 13.97 -2.65
CA ASP A 50 -9.62 14.10 -1.37
C ASP A 50 -9.77 12.74 -0.66
N GLY A 51 -9.41 11.64 -1.34
CA GLY A 51 -9.54 10.27 -0.85
C GLY A 51 -8.27 9.74 -0.19
N LYS A 52 -8.10 8.42 -0.23
CA LYS A 52 -6.99 7.69 0.38
C LYS A 52 -6.18 6.95 -0.67
N ILE A 53 -4.85 7.07 -0.64
CA ILE A 53 -3.92 6.34 -1.50
C ILE A 53 -2.91 5.62 -0.62
N GLY A 54 -2.88 4.29 -0.64
CA GLY A 54 -1.94 3.52 0.16
C GLY A 54 -2.01 3.76 1.67
N ALA A 55 -3.13 4.30 2.17
CA ALA A 55 -3.32 4.72 3.55
C ALA A 55 -4.21 3.73 4.33
N GLU A 56 -4.12 3.76 5.66
CA GLU A 56 -4.92 2.97 6.61
C GLU A 56 -4.90 1.46 6.36
N ASN A 57 -3.79 0.94 5.84
CA ASN A 57 -3.63 -0.49 5.67
C ASN A 57 -3.12 -1.14 6.96
N GLU A 58 -3.64 -2.33 7.29
CA GLU A 58 -3.20 -3.15 8.42
C GLU A 58 -2.61 -4.48 7.93
N TYR A 59 -1.35 -4.72 8.26
CA TYR A 59 -0.62 -5.94 7.88
C TYR A 59 -0.14 -6.67 9.14
N GLY A 60 -0.68 -7.87 9.37
CA GLY A 60 -0.25 -8.75 10.46
C GLY A 60 0.54 -9.94 9.92
N ILE A 61 1.82 -10.02 10.23
CA ILE A 61 2.71 -11.08 9.73
C ILE A 61 3.20 -11.90 10.92
N LYS A 62 2.81 -13.18 10.96
CA LYS A 62 3.32 -14.14 11.94
C LYS A 62 4.32 -15.07 11.28
N GLY A 63 5.50 -15.25 11.86
CA GLY A 63 6.62 -16.04 11.30
C GLY A 63 7.73 -15.18 10.70
N GLY A 64 7.72 -13.87 10.96
CA GLY A 64 8.79 -12.94 10.60
C GLY A 64 8.89 -12.54 9.13
N LEU A 65 9.88 -11.67 8.89
CA LEU A 65 10.32 -11.20 7.57
C LEU A 65 11.61 -11.89 7.15
N LYS A 66 11.90 -11.87 5.86
CA LYS A 66 13.12 -12.34 5.22
C LYS A 66 13.77 -11.20 4.45
N ASP A 67 15.04 -11.40 4.11
CA ASP A 67 15.78 -10.44 3.28
C ASP A 67 15.05 -10.20 1.96
N GLY A 68 14.95 -8.93 1.58
CA GLY A 68 14.31 -8.48 0.34
C GLY A 68 12.81 -8.21 0.44
N ASP A 69 12.19 -8.41 1.60
CA ASP A 69 10.76 -8.20 1.77
C ASP A 69 10.38 -6.70 1.78
N SER A 70 9.29 -6.37 1.10
CA SER A 70 8.78 -4.99 0.93
C SER A 70 7.32 -4.93 1.36
N ILE A 71 7.02 -4.18 2.41
CA ILE A 71 5.69 -4.19 3.05
C ILE A 71 5.15 -2.78 3.22
N GLY A 72 3.94 -2.55 2.70
CA GLY A 72 3.18 -1.32 2.90
C GLY A 72 3.83 -0.07 2.31
N ASN A 73 4.78 -0.23 1.38
CA ASN A 73 5.50 0.89 0.78
C ASN A 73 4.58 1.65 -0.17
N VAL A 74 4.53 2.98 -0.03
CA VAL A 74 3.84 3.87 -0.97
C VAL A 74 4.90 4.69 -1.70
N SER A 75 4.98 4.53 -3.02
CA SER A 75 6.05 5.12 -3.84
C SER A 75 5.55 5.56 -5.20
N GLN A 76 6.27 6.50 -5.82
CA GLN A 76 5.96 7.03 -7.16
C GLN A 76 4.50 7.51 -7.30
N VAL A 77 4.00 8.24 -6.29
CA VAL A 77 2.67 8.84 -6.32
C VAL A 77 2.75 10.29 -6.81
N ALA A 78 2.05 10.60 -7.89
CA ALA A 78 1.95 11.94 -8.46
C ALA A 78 0.50 12.43 -8.36
N VAL A 79 0.30 13.59 -7.73
CA VAL A 79 -1.04 14.17 -7.52
C VAL A 79 -0.98 15.66 -7.83
N GLY A 80 -1.99 16.18 -8.53
CA GLY A 80 -2.11 17.62 -8.79
C GLY A 80 -2.30 18.42 -7.50
N GLN A 81 -3.39 18.16 -6.76
CA GLN A 81 -3.63 18.70 -5.43
C GLN A 81 -3.99 17.58 -4.44
N ASN A 82 -3.41 17.62 -3.25
CA ASN A 82 -3.67 16.62 -2.21
C ASN A 82 -4.27 17.28 -0.96
N SER A 83 -5.50 16.90 -0.65
CA SER A 83 -6.29 17.27 0.55
C SER A 83 -6.65 16.04 1.40
N GLY A 84 -6.54 14.84 0.82
CA GLY A 84 -6.72 13.56 1.49
C GLY A 84 -5.40 12.94 1.97
N GLU A 85 -5.40 11.61 2.04
CA GLU A 85 -4.35 10.80 2.68
C GLU A 85 -3.52 10.05 1.65
N ILE A 86 -2.19 10.07 1.83
CA ILE A 86 -1.23 9.27 1.06
C ILE A 86 -0.29 8.58 2.05
N GLY A 87 -0.32 7.25 2.09
CA GLY A 87 0.57 6.44 2.94
C GLY A 87 0.39 6.58 4.46
N SER A 88 -0.57 7.37 4.93
CA SER A 88 -0.78 7.63 6.36
C SER A 88 -1.59 6.53 7.04
N GLY A 89 -1.45 6.38 8.35
CA GLY A 89 -2.31 5.49 9.15
C GLY A 89 -2.07 3.99 8.94
N ASN A 90 -1.02 3.60 8.21
CA ASN A 90 -0.66 2.21 8.03
C ASN A 90 -0.14 1.61 9.34
N LYS A 91 -0.53 0.36 9.60
CA LYS A 91 -0.12 -0.42 10.78
C LYS A 91 0.48 -1.74 10.35
N ILE A 92 1.74 -1.96 10.70
CA ILE A 92 2.45 -3.20 10.42
C ILE A 92 2.77 -3.87 11.75
N THR A 93 2.27 -5.09 11.95
CA THR A 93 2.55 -5.91 13.12
C THR A 93 3.30 -7.15 12.67
N ILE A 94 4.48 -7.38 13.24
CA ILE A 94 5.34 -8.52 12.91
C ILE A 94 5.59 -9.30 14.20
N GLY A 95 5.41 -10.62 14.15
CA GLY A 95 5.69 -11.54 15.25
C GLY A 95 6.02 -12.94 14.80
#